data_AF-A0A382MI93-F1
#
_entry.id   AF-A0A382MI93-F1
#
_cell.length_a   1.000
_cell.length_b   1.000
_cell.length_c   1.000
_cell.angle_alpha   90.00
_cell.angle_beta   90.00
_cell.angle_gamma   90.00
#
_symmetry.space_group_name_H-M   'P 1'
#
loop_
_entity.id
_entity.type
_entity.pdbx_description
1 polymer ?
#
loop_
_entity_poly.entity_id
_entity_poly.type
_entity_poly.pdbx_seq_one_letter_code
_entity_poly.pdbx_strand_id
1 'polypeptide(L)'
;MKPKEIETVSSQLDLMPTFIDFMGLETEYTALGTSLLRNKESFALVREGSLVGIITDRGYLKHSLIHRLEFGKVHPGADDNYFDLLEDRLLAWDNVAYELVSNNRWSP
;
A
#
# COMPACT_ATOMS: atom_id res chain seq x y z
N MET A 1 0.45 -19.75 -16.57
CA MET A 1 1.33 -19.61 -15.37
C MET A 1 1.45 -20.93 -14.65
N LYS A 2 2.55 -21.15 -13.91
CA LYS A 2 2.68 -22.28 -12.97
C LYS A 2 2.19 -21.86 -11.58
N PRO A 3 1.68 -22.77 -10.75
CA PRO A 3 1.39 -22.48 -9.34
C PRO A 3 2.63 -21.92 -8.62
N LYS A 4 2.44 -20.92 -7.77
CA LYS A 4 3.48 -20.26 -6.99
C LYS A 4 2.89 -19.69 -5.70
N GLU A 5 3.65 -19.75 -4.61
CA GLU A 5 3.37 -19.04 -3.36
C GLU A 5 3.95 -17.62 -3.40
N ILE A 6 3.19 -16.64 -2.92
CA ILE A 6 3.59 -15.24 -2.83
C ILE A 6 3.52 -14.83 -1.36
N GLU A 7 4.68 -14.62 -0.74
CA GLU A 7 4.80 -14.26 0.68
C GLU A 7 4.86 -12.74 0.92
N THR A 8 4.85 -11.93 -0.15
CA THR A 8 4.94 -10.47 -0.06
C THR A 8 3.69 -9.86 0.57
N VAL A 9 3.86 -9.00 1.58
CA VAL A 9 2.77 -8.24 2.19
C VAL A 9 2.11 -7.37 1.12
N SER A 10 0.79 -7.49 1.00
CA SER A 10 0.03 -6.90 -0.10
C SER A 10 -1.33 -6.38 0.34
N SER A 11 -1.84 -5.38 -0.39
CA SER A 11 -3.13 -4.75 -0.15
C SER A 11 -4.19 -5.26 -1.14
N GLN A 12 -5.46 -5.07 -0.81
CA GLN A 12 -6.55 -5.26 -1.78
C GLN A 12 -6.39 -4.36 -3.01
N LEU A 13 -5.71 -3.22 -2.87
CA LEU A 13 -5.38 -2.31 -3.98
C LEU A 13 -4.55 -2.98 -5.09
N ASP A 14 -3.85 -4.07 -4.78
CA ASP A 14 -3.01 -4.80 -5.72
C ASP A 14 -3.80 -5.76 -6.63
N LEU A 15 -5.07 -6.04 -6.31
CA LEU A 15 -5.86 -7.05 -7.04
C LEU A 15 -6.23 -6.60 -8.45
N MET A 16 -6.68 -5.36 -8.64
CA MET A 16 -7.03 -4.85 -9.97
C MET A 16 -5.86 -4.89 -10.96
N PRO A 17 -4.66 -4.35 -10.66
CA PRO A 17 -3.52 -4.47 -11.57
C PRO A 17 -3.12 -5.94 -11.79
N THR A 18 -3.29 -6.80 -10.79
CA THR A 18 -3.06 -8.25 -10.91
C THR A 18 -4.02 -8.90 -11.92
N PHE A 19 -5.30 -8.57 -11.88
CA PHE A 19 -6.28 -9.10 -12.82
C PHE A 19 -6.05 -8.62 -14.26
N ILE A 20 -5.64 -7.36 -14.43
CA ILE A 20 -5.27 -6.81 -15.74
C ILE A 20 -4.11 -7.61 -16.34
N ASP A 21 -3.07 -7.89 -15.54
CA ASP A 21 -1.94 -8.74 -15.97
C ASP A 21 -2.39 -10.17 -16.28
N PHE A 22 -3.29 -10.75 -15.48
CA PHE A 22 -3.84 -12.10 -15.74
C PHE A 22 -4.62 -12.18 -17.05
N MET A 23 -5.34 -11.12 -17.42
CA MET A 23 -6.10 -11.05 -18.67
C MET A 23 -5.22 -10.78 -19.89
N GLY A 24 -3.94 -10.44 -19.68
CA GLY A 24 -3.02 -10.09 -20.77
C GLY A 24 -3.40 -8.81 -21.50
N LEU A 25 -4.05 -7.87 -20.81
CA LEU A 25 -4.45 -6.59 -21.39
C LEU A 25 -3.27 -5.61 -21.37
N GLU A 26 -2.84 -5.19 -22.56
CA GLU A 26 -1.85 -4.12 -22.73
C GLU A 26 -2.59 -2.78 -22.82
N THR A 27 -2.93 -2.21 -21.66
CA THR A 27 -3.59 -0.90 -21.56
C THR A 27 -2.90 -0.04 -20.51
N GLU A 28 -2.91 1.28 -20.72
CA GLU A 28 -2.59 2.24 -19.67
C GLU A 28 -3.75 2.30 -18.68
N TYR A 29 -3.43 2.37 -17.39
CA TYR A 29 -4.39 2.54 -16.31
C TYR A 29 -3.72 3.21 -15.11
N THR A 30 -4.54 3.84 -14.26
CA THR A 30 -4.08 4.40 -12.99
C THR A 30 -4.49 3.47 -11.85
N ALA A 31 -3.54 3.10 -11.01
CA ALA A 31 -3.76 2.32 -9.79
C ALA A 31 -2.81 2.77 -8.68
N LEU A 32 -3.26 2.72 -7.42
CA LEU A 32 -2.39 2.91 -6.26
C LEU A 32 -1.58 1.64 -5.95
N GLY A 33 -2.17 0.47 -6.21
CA GLY A 33 -1.51 -0.82 -6.00
C GLY A 33 -0.64 -1.24 -7.17
N THR A 34 0.12 -2.32 -6.97
CA THR A 34 0.97 -2.95 -7.98
C THR A 34 0.61 -4.41 -8.13
N SER A 35 0.60 -4.92 -9.36
CA SER A 35 0.32 -6.34 -9.64
C SER A 35 1.19 -7.28 -8.81
N LEU A 36 0.57 -8.30 -8.21
CA LEU A 36 1.23 -9.38 -7.46
C LEU A 36 2.07 -10.30 -8.35
N LEU A 37 1.89 -10.22 -9.68
CA LEU A 37 2.67 -10.99 -10.64
C LEU A 37 4.02 -10.33 -10.98
N ARG A 38 4.23 -9.10 -10.52
CA ARG A 38 5.45 -8.31 -10.73
C ARG A 38 6.25 -8.22 -9.44
N ASN A 39 7.52 -7.84 -9.54
CA ASN A 39 8.31 -7.50 -8.35
C ASN A 39 7.76 -6.19 -7.76
N LYS A 40 7.38 -6.22 -6.48
CA LYS A 40 6.88 -5.06 -5.73
C LYS A 40 7.47 -5.03 -4.32
N GLU A 41 7.40 -3.86 -3.70
CA GLU A 41 7.75 -3.71 -2.30
C GLU A 41 6.73 -4.36 -1.38
N SER A 42 7.19 -4.88 -0.24
CA SER A 42 6.38 -5.59 0.74
C SER A 42 5.67 -4.62 1.68
N PHE A 43 4.52 -4.09 1.25
CA PHE A 43 3.64 -3.32 2.11
C PHE A 43 2.17 -3.41 1.69
N ALA A 44 1.30 -3.15 2.66
CA ALA A 44 -0.14 -3.01 2.48
C ALA A 44 -0.63 -1.71 3.12
N LEU A 45 -1.39 -0.93 2.35
CA LEU A 45 -2.19 0.17 2.88
C LEU A 45 -3.55 -0.38 3.32
N VAL A 46 -4.00 0.05 4.50
CA VAL A 46 -5.28 -0.34 5.10
C VAL A 46 -6.05 0.89 5.57
N ARG A 47 -7.38 0.78 5.60
CA ARG A 47 -8.27 1.82 6.12
C ARG A 47 -9.31 1.21 7.05
N GLU A 48 -9.53 1.84 8.19
CA GLU A 48 -10.55 1.49 9.18
C GLU A 48 -11.33 2.75 9.55
N GLY A 49 -12.42 3.01 8.84
CA GLY A 49 -13.15 4.29 8.96
C GLY A 49 -12.25 5.48 8.61
N SER A 50 -12.06 6.39 9.57
CA SER A 50 -11.17 7.54 9.43
C SER A 50 -9.69 7.23 9.69
N LEU A 51 -9.37 6.03 10.19
CA LEU A 51 -8.01 5.62 10.50
C LEU A 51 -7.35 5.01 9.26
N VAL A 52 -6.07 5.31 9.10
CA VAL A 52 -5.24 4.77 8.02
C VAL A 52 -4.10 3.95 8.63
N GLY A 53 -3.61 2.97 7.88
CA GLY A 53 -2.48 2.18 8.33
C GLY A 53 -1.61 1.69 7.20
N ILE A 54 -0.36 1.38 7.55
CA ILE A 54 0.61 0.72 6.69
C ILE A 54 1.16 -0.50 7.43
N ILE A 55 1.18 -1.64 6.74
CA ILE A 55 1.74 -2.91 7.24
C ILE A 55 2.85 -3.30 6.28
N THR A 56 4.00 -3.73 6.80
CA THR A 56 5.14 -4.22 6.03
C THR A 56 5.61 -5.57 6.56
N ASP A 57 6.64 -6.12 5.92
CA ASP A 57 7.37 -7.28 6.42
C ASP A 57 8.22 -6.99 7.68
N ARG A 58 8.37 -5.73 8.10
CA ARG A 58 9.18 -5.36 9.27
C ARG A 58 8.35 -4.82 10.42
N GLY A 59 7.21 -4.19 10.14
CA GLY A 59 6.40 -3.54 11.16
C GLY A 59 5.06 -3.07 10.63
N TYR A 60 4.31 -2.42 11.51
CA TYR A 60 3.05 -1.79 11.15
C TYR A 60 2.92 -0.44 11.86
N LEU A 61 2.13 0.45 11.28
CA LEU A 61 1.78 1.75 11.85
C LEU A 61 0.33 2.09 11.52
N LYS A 62 -0.40 2.54 12.54
CA LYS A 62 -1.79 3.03 12.49
C LYS A 62 -1.81 4.51 12.86
N HIS A 63 -2.52 5.31 12.09
CA HIS A 63 -2.51 6.76 12.18
C HIS A 63 -3.93 7.34 12.06
N SER A 64 -4.19 8.43 12.79
CA SER A 64 -5.49 9.15 12.80
C SER A 64 -5.57 10.31 11.80
N LEU A 65 -4.55 10.47 10.95
CA LEU A 65 -4.22 11.67 10.16
C LEU A 65 -3.84 12.90 11.01
N ILE A 66 -3.82 12.77 12.34
CA ILE A 66 -3.37 13.83 13.27
C ILE A 66 -2.12 13.37 14.04
N HIS A 67 -2.13 12.13 14.53
CA HIS A 67 -1.02 11.52 15.27
C HIS A 67 -1.04 9.99 15.16
N ARG A 68 0.12 9.35 15.39
CA ARG A 68 0.27 7.89 15.51
C ARG A 68 -0.58 7.37 16.65
N LEU A 69 -1.31 6.29 16.39
CA LEU A 69 -2.14 5.61 17.39
C LEU A 69 -1.47 4.34 17.89
N GLU A 70 -0.90 3.56 16.98
CA GLU A 70 -0.31 2.26 17.28
C GLU A 70 0.78 1.97 16.26
N PHE A 71 1.91 1.44 16.69
CA PHE A 71 2.94 0.93 15.79
C PHE A 71 3.74 -0.16 16.50
N GLY A 72 4.26 -1.10 15.72
CA GLY A 72 4.95 -2.26 16.28
C GLY A 72 5.84 -2.94 15.26
N LYS A 73 6.84 -3.67 15.78
CA LYS A 73 7.75 -4.48 14.99
C LYS A 73 7.13 -5.86 14.79
N VAL A 74 7.17 -6.35 13.55
CA VAL A 74 6.76 -7.73 13.21
C VAL A 74 8.01 -8.61 13.10
N HIS A 75 9.09 -8.08 12.53
CA HIS A 75 10.39 -8.75 12.40
C HIS A 75 11.55 -7.83 12.85
N PRO A 76 12.73 -8.39 13.17
CA PRO A 76 13.92 -7.59 13.46
C PRO A 76 14.30 -6.66 12.29
N GLY A 77 14.79 -5.45 12.57
CA GLY A 77 15.24 -4.50 11.55
C GLY A 77 14.37 -3.25 11.37
N ALA A 78 13.34 -3.09 12.19
CA ALA A 78 12.67 -1.80 12.42
C ALA A 78 13.35 -1.08 13.60
N ASP A 79 13.95 0.09 13.38
CA ASP A 79 14.38 1.02 14.43
C ASP A 79 13.36 2.16 14.57
N ASP A 80 13.62 3.17 15.40
CA ASP A 80 12.66 4.26 15.59
C ASP A 80 12.52 5.12 14.32
N ASN A 81 13.62 5.39 13.62
CA ASN A 81 13.64 6.11 12.35
C ASN A 81 12.80 5.40 11.27
N TYR A 82 12.71 4.07 11.31
CA TYR A 82 11.88 3.30 10.40
C TYR A 82 10.39 3.67 10.49
N PHE A 83 9.88 3.96 11.70
CA PHE A 83 8.48 4.32 11.87
C PHE A 83 8.18 5.74 11.42
N ASP A 84 9.17 6.65 11.49
CA ASP A 84 9.06 7.98 10.89
C ASP A 84 8.92 7.89 9.36
N LEU A 85 9.75 7.08 8.71
CA LEU A 85 9.66 6.82 7.27
C LEU A 85 8.34 6.15 6.87
N LEU A 86 7.81 5.25 7.71
CA LEU A 86 6.51 4.62 7.46
C LEU A 86 5.36 5.60 7.58
N GLU A 87 5.41 6.50 8.56
CA GLU A 87 4.41 7.55 8.71
C GLU A 87 4.41 8.49 7.51
N ASP A 88 5.58 9.01 7.12
CA ASP A 88 5.72 9.89 5.94
C ASP A 88 5.14 9.23 4.69
N ARG A 89 5.45 7.94 4.49
CA ARG A 89 4.94 7.17 3.38
C ARG A 89 3.42 7.00 3.42
N LEU A 90 2.87 6.68 4.59
CA LEU A 90 1.43 6.51 4.77
C LEU A 90 0.67 7.80 4.47
N LEU A 91 1.17 8.93 4.99
CA LEU A 91 0.56 10.25 4.77
C LEU A 91 0.70 10.71 3.33
N ALA A 92 1.83 10.44 2.67
CA ALA A 92 1.99 10.73 1.25
C ALA A 92 0.98 9.97 0.39
N TRP A 93 0.75 8.68 0.68
CA TRP A 93 -0.27 7.90 -0.03
C TRP A 93 -1.69 8.40 0.19
N ASP A 94 -2.06 8.73 1.43
CA ASP A 94 -3.39 9.27 1.74
C ASP A 94 -3.62 10.61 1.03
N ASN A 95 -2.62 11.51 1.04
CA ASN A 95 -2.68 12.78 0.33
C ASN A 95 -2.84 12.60 -1.19
N VAL A 96 -2.06 11.69 -1.81
CA VAL A 96 -2.19 11.42 -3.26
C VAL A 96 -3.58 10.87 -3.58
N ALA A 97 -4.08 9.93 -2.79
CA ALA A 97 -5.41 9.37 -3.01
C ALA A 97 -6.50 10.43 -2.87
N TYR A 98 -6.41 11.28 -1.84
CA TYR A 98 -7.32 12.40 -1.61
C TYR A 98 -7.31 13.37 -2.79
N GLU A 99 -6.14 13.87 -3.19
CA GLU A 99 -6.01 14.83 -4.29
C GLU A 99 -6.54 14.28 -5.62
N LEU A 100 -6.25 13.02 -5.94
CA LEU A 100 -6.74 12.39 -7.18
C LEU A 100 -8.27 12.28 -7.21
N VAL A 101 -8.89 11.92 -6.08
CA VAL A 101 -10.34 11.77 -5.98
C VAL A 101 -11.03 13.14 -5.92
N SER A 102 -10.58 14.03 -5.05
CA SER A 102 -11.20 15.34 -4.81
C SER A 102 -11.13 16.27 -6.02
N ASN A 103 -10.08 16.16 -6.83
CA ASN A 103 -9.95 16.95 -8.06
C ASN A 103 -10.48 16.24 -9.31
N ASN A 104 -11.09 15.06 -9.17
CA ASN A 104 -11.53 14.23 -10.30
C ASN A 104 -10.41 13.95 -11.32
N ARG A 105 -9.23 13.58 -10.81
CA ARG A 105 -8.01 13.29 -11.59
C ARG A 105 -7.56 11.83 -11.46
N TRP A 106 -8.43 10.95 -10.98
CA TRP A 106 -8.12 9.52 -10.82
C TRP A 106 -7.79 8.84 -12.14
N SER A 107 -8.41 9.28 -13.23
CA SER A 107 -8.03 8.94 -14.60
C SER A 107 -7.62 10.22 -15.33
N PRO A 108 -6.60 10.17 -16.20
CA PRO A 108 -6.36 11.20 -17.21
C PRO A 108 -7.59 11.44 -18.08
#